data_AF-A0A3D0GPB9-F1
#
_entry.id   AF-A0A3D0GPB9-F1
#
_cell.length_a   1.000
_cell.length_b   1.000
_cell.length_c   1.000
_cell.angle_alpha   90.00
_cell.angle_beta   90.00
_cell.angle_gamma   90.00
#
_symmetry.space_group_name_H-M   'P 1'
#
loop_
_entity.id
_entity.type
_entity.pdbx_description
1 polymer ?
#
loop_
_entity_poly.entity_id
_entity_poly.type
_entity_poly.pdbx_seq_one_letter_code
_entity_poly.pdbx_strand_id
1 'polypeptide(L)'
;GFTHDGYETGEMVVQTIVPDSPASAVLQVGDKFISVRGVEVGSDTMDRLDFRGKAGEAVEAVIVREGESMEISVVRGTIASTITKADMLEWMREQNAEDWADENYTAHEVVGSGDVIYAWTQAVNTDETSGASVDVHTVSRFQFNTDGQVVALANINESRFALEQMGYTITR
;
A
#
# COMPACT_ATOMS: atom_id res chain seq x y z
N GLY A 1 -7.66 -8.06 -2.01
CA GLY A 1 -7.38 -6.65 -1.75
C GLY A 1 -8.17 -5.83 -2.72
N PHE A 2 -8.29 -4.55 -2.47
CA PHE A 2 -8.93 -3.59 -3.37
C PHE A 2 -8.25 -2.24 -3.18
N THR A 3 -8.37 -1.35 -4.17
CA THR A 3 -7.97 0.07 -4.05
C THR A 3 -9.21 0.95 -4.01
N HIS A 4 -9.07 2.16 -3.48
CA HIS A 4 -10.15 3.15 -3.40
C HIS A 4 -9.62 4.57 -3.61
N ASP A 5 -10.52 5.50 -3.92
CA ASP A 5 -10.25 6.94 -4.15
C ASP A 5 -10.67 7.82 -2.95
N GLY A 6 -10.69 7.22 -1.76
CA GLY A 6 -11.28 7.84 -0.58
C GLY A 6 -10.49 9.03 -0.05
N TYR A 7 -9.17 9.01 -0.21
CA TYR A 7 -8.30 10.10 0.23
C TYR A 7 -8.44 11.34 -0.65
N GLU A 8 -8.81 11.17 -1.92
CA GLU A 8 -9.05 12.25 -2.87
C GLU A 8 -10.49 12.79 -2.80
N THR A 9 -11.47 11.90 -2.59
CA THR A 9 -12.90 12.23 -2.73
C THR A 9 -13.65 12.36 -1.39
N GLY A 10 -13.15 11.73 -0.33
CA GLY A 10 -13.88 11.54 0.93
C GLY A 10 -14.99 10.49 0.88
N GLU A 11 -15.21 9.81 -0.25
CA GLU A 11 -16.37 8.94 -0.48
C GLU A 11 -16.05 7.44 -0.57
N MET A 12 -14.77 7.06 -0.62
CA MET A 12 -14.27 5.69 -0.68
C MET A 12 -15.02 4.78 -1.68
N VAL A 13 -14.75 4.98 -2.97
CA VAL A 13 -15.26 4.14 -4.06
C VAL A 13 -14.21 3.11 -4.46
N VAL A 14 -14.61 1.84 -4.61
CA VAL A 14 -13.72 0.76 -5.04
C VAL A 14 -13.27 0.97 -6.49
N GLN A 15 -11.96 1.10 -6.70
CA GLN A 15 -11.35 1.36 -8.01
C GLN A 15 -10.86 0.07 -8.67
N THR A 16 -10.22 -0.80 -7.91
CA THR A 16 -9.74 -2.10 -8.41
C THR A 16 -9.95 -3.19 -7.37
N ILE A 17 -9.98 -4.45 -7.83
CA ILE A 17 -10.08 -5.63 -6.98
C ILE A 17 -9.00 -6.61 -7.39
N VAL A 18 -8.24 -7.10 -6.42
CA VAL A 18 -7.24 -8.15 -6.64
C VAL A 18 -7.97 -9.47 -6.92
N PRO A 19 -7.70 -10.13 -8.07
CA PRO A 19 -8.28 -11.43 -8.40
C PRO A 19 -7.99 -12.48 -7.32
N ASP A 20 -8.90 -13.45 -7.18
CA ASP A 20 -8.83 -14.58 -6.23
C ASP A 20 -8.62 -14.18 -4.76
N SER A 21 -8.89 -12.92 -4.42
CA SER A 21 -8.78 -12.42 -3.05
C SER A 21 -10.12 -12.51 -2.33
N PRO A 22 -10.15 -12.48 -0.99
CA PRO A 22 -11.44 -12.53 -0.27
C PRO A 22 -12.39 -11.39 -0.64
N ALA A 23 -11.85 -10.22 -0.98
CA ALA A 23 -12.62 -9.08 -1.46
C ALA A 23 -13.31 -9.36 -2.81
N SER A 24 -12.70 -10.13 -3.73
CA SER A 24 -13.29 -10.39 -5.05
C SER A 24 -14.51 -11.31 -5.02
N ALA A 25 -14.75 -11.98 -3.89
CA ALA A 25 -15.96 -12.79 -3.69
C ALA A 25 -17.18 -11.95 -3.26
N VAL A 26 -16.97 -10.70 -2.84
CA VAL A 26 -18.00 -9.87 -2.18
C VAL A 26 -18.14 -8.49 -2.83
N LEU A 27 -17.02 -7.83 -3.10
CA LEU A 27 -16.95 -6.48 -3.65
C LEU A 27 -16.96 -6.47 -5.18
N GLN A 28 -17.35 -5.34 -5.74
CA GLN A 28 -17.31 -5.00 -7.15
C GLN A 28 -16.68 -3.59 -7.32
N VAL A 29 -16.06 -3.36 -8.48
CA VAL A 29 -15.58 -2.01 -8.85
C VAL A 29 -16.79 -1.08 -8.94
N GLY A 30 -16.67 0.11 -8.34
CA GLY A 30 -17.76 1.08 -8.22
C GLY A 30 -18.60 0.96 -6.94
N ASP A 31 -18.37 -0.05 -6.11
CA ASP A 31 -18.98 -0.09 -4.77
C ASP A 31 -18.52 1.11 -3.94
N LYS A 32 -19.48 1.83 -3.35
CA LYS A 32 -19.20 2.96 -2.46
C LYS A 32 -19.36 2.53 -1.01
N PHE A 33 -18.32 2.67 -0.20
CA PHE A 33 -18.44 2.39 1.23
C PHE A 33 -19.20 3.52 1.95
N ILE A 34 -20.14 3.14 2.81
CA ILE A 34 -20.89 4.05 3.68
C ILE A 34 -20.40 3.95 5.12
N SER A 35 -20.11 2.73 5.58
CA SER A 35 -19.52 2.54 6.91
C SER A 35 -18.71 1.25 6.98
N VAL A 36 -17.76 1.21 7.91
CA VAL A 36 -16.92 0.04 8.19
C VAL A 36 -16.91 -0.15 9.71
N ARG A 37 -17.39 -1.31 10.17
CA ARG A 37 -17.52 -1.62 11.61
C ARG A 37 -18.21 -0.50 12.43
N GLY A 38 -19.20 0.14 11.82
CA GLY A 38 -19.97 1.22 12.43
C GLY A 38 -19.30 2.61 12.41
N VAL A 39 -18.12 2.75 11.81
CA VAL A 39 -17.51 4.05 11.52
C VAL A 39 -17.98 4.50 10.14
N GLU A 40 -18.64 5.65 10.07
CA GLU A 40 -19.10 6.25 8.81
C GLU A 40 -17.91 6.72 7.97
N VAL A 41 -18.00 6.53 6.66
CA VAL A 41 -16.99 6.99 5.70
C VAL A 41 -17.16 8.49 5.48
N GLY A 42 -16.05 9.21 5.62
CA GLY A 42 -15.96 10.64 5.38
C GLY A 42 -14.50 11.08 5.34
N SER A 43 -14.28 12.33 4.92
CA SER A 43 -12.95 12.91 4.79
C SER A 43 -12.17 12.95 6.10
N ASP A 44 -12.84 13.07 7.25
CA ASP A 44 -12.26 13.14 8.60
C ASP A 44 -12.17 11.77 9.30
N THR A 45 -12.72 10.72 8.69
CA THR A 45 -12.75 9.37 9.25
C THR A 45 -11.93 8.35 8.46
N MET A 46 -11.40 8.72 7.28
CA MET A 46 -10.67 7.81 6.38
C MET A 46 -9.57 7.03 7.10
N ASP A 47 -8.74 7.71 7.90
CA ASP A 47 -7.64 7.08 8.67
C ASP A 47 -8.10 6.25 9.88
N ARG A 48 -9.40 6.30 10.19
CA ARG A 48 -10.03 5.60 11.32
C ARG A 48 -10.87 4.40 10.89
N LEU A 49 -11.02 4.17 9.58
CA LEU A 49 -11.75 3.01 9.06
C LEU A 49 -10.98 1.72 9.37
N ASP A 50 -11.59 0.85 10.19
CA ASP A 50 -10.92 -0.36 10.66
C ASP A 50 -11.16 -1.55 9.73
N PHE A 51 -10.31 -1.68 8.72
CA PHE A 51 -10.19 -2.88 7.90
C PHE A 51 -9.23 -3.93 8.50
N ARG A 52 -8.65 -3.65 9.68
CA ARG A 52 -7.65 -4.51 10.32
C ARG A 52 -8.31 -5.64 11.11
N GLY A 53 -7.59 -6.73 11.30
CA GLY A 53 -8.10 -7.92 11.98
C GLY A 53 -7.21 -9.14 11.74
N LYS A 54 -7.52 -10.24 12.42
CA LYS A 54 -6.84 -11.53 12.22
C LYS A 54 -7.26 -12.16 10.89
N ALA A 55 -6.43 -13.05 10.35
CA ALA A 55 -6.87 -13.90 9.24
C ALA A 55 -8.08 -14.75 9.68
N GLY A 56 -9.09 -14.86 8.82
CA GLY A 56 -10.38 -15.50 9.11
C GLY A 56 -11.39 -14.60 9.83
N GLU A 57 -11.00 -13.41 10.28
CA GLU A 57 -11.92 -12.46 10.91
C GLU A 57 -12.74 -11.71 9.85
N ALA A 58 -14.03 -11.56 10.09
CA ALA A 58 -14.91 -10.79 9.22
C ALA A 58 -14.77 -9.28 9.46
N VAL A 59 -14.78 -8.53 8.36
CA VAL A 59 -14.95 -7.07 8.37
C VAL A 59 -16.36 -6.79 7.85
N GLU A 60 -17.22 -6.34 8.75
CA GLU A 60 -18.58 -5.92 8.44
C GLU A 60 -18.57 -4.48 7.94
N ALA A 61 -19.26 -4.22 6.84
CA ALA A 61 -19.38 -2.90 6.24
C ALA A 61 -20.76 -2.72 5.61
N VAL A 62 -21.11 -1.46 5.36
CA VAL A 62 -22.28 -1.09 4.55
C VAL A 62 -21.75 -0.42 3.29
N ILE A 63 -22.20 -0.89 2.14
CA ILE A 63 -21.87 -0.30 0.84
C ILE A 63 -23.14 0.12 0.11
N VAL A 64 -22.98 1.00 -0.88
CA VAL A 64 -23.97 1.27 -1.92
C VAL A 64 -23.47 0.68 -3.23
N ARG A 65 -24.29 -0.16 -3.85
CA ARG A 65 -24.08 -0.72 -5.18
C ARG A 65 -25.29 -0.39 -6.05
N GLU A 66 -25.07 0.27 -7.18
CA GLU A 66 -26.14 0.68 -8.11
C GLU A 66 -27.28 1.48 -7.44
N GLY A 67 -26.96 2.24 -6.37
CA GLY A 67 -27.93 3.04 -5.61
C GLY A 67 -28.64 2.29 -4.47
N GLU A 68 -28.39 0.99 -4.30
CA GLU A 68 -28.95 0.19 -3.21
C GLU A 68 -27.94 -0.02 -2.08
N SER A 69 -28.37 0.21 -0.84
CA SER A 69 -27.56 -0.01 0.36
C SER A 69 -27.61 -1.48 0.78
N MET A 70 -26.46 -2.07 1.06
CA MET A 70 -26.36 -3.45 1.53
C MET A 70 -25.26 -3.64 2.57
N GLU A 71 -25.56 -4.51 3.54
CA GLU A 71 -24.58 -5.01 4.50
C GLU A 71 -23.74 -6.11 3.84
N ILE A 72 -22.43 -6.01 4.01
CA ILE A 72 -21.46 -6.97 3.50
C ILE A 72 -20.53 -7.43 4.61
N SER A 73 -20.06 -8.67 4.46
CA SER A 73 -19.05 -9.27 5.33
C SER A 73 -17.90 -9.78 4.48
N VAL A 74 -16.71 -9.21 4.66
CA VAL A 74 -15.49 -9.67 3.96
C VAL A 74 -14.60 -10.40 4.96
N VAL A 75 -14.45 -11.71 4.77
CA VAL A 75 -13.56 -12.52 5.61
C VAL A 75 -12.11 -12.23 5.25
N ARG A 76 -11.29 -11.84 6.23
CA ARG A 76 -9.86 -11.61 5.99
C ARG A 76 -9.14 -12.88 5.57
N GLY A 77 -8.28 -12.76 4.58
CA GLY A 77 -7.47 -13.85 4.07
C GLY A 77 -6.19 -13.32 3.43
N THR A 78 -5.34 -14.26 3.03
CA THR A 78 -4.11 -13.97 2.30
C THR A 78 -4.43 -13.39 0.93
N ILE A 79 -3.70 -12.35 0.55
CA ILE A 79 -3.74 -11.79 -0.80
C ILE A 79 -2.40 -12.14 -1.43
N ALA A 80 -2.43 -12.93 -2.50
CA ALA A 80 -1.25 -13.09 -3.35
C ALA A 80 -1.16 -11.85 -4.24
N SER A 81 -0.34 -10.87 -3.82
CA SER A 81 -0.02 -9.74 -4.70
C SER A 81 1.14 -10.18 -5.60
N THR A 82 0.82 -10.62 -6.81
CA THR A 82 1.81 -10.88 -7.85
C THR A 82 1.72 -9.75 -8.87
N ILE A 83 2.69 -8.84 -8.83
CA ILE A 83 2.91 -7.86 -9.90
C ILE A 83 3.73 -8.54 -10.99
N THR A 84 3.26 -8.52 -12.23
CA THR A 84 4.05 -9.00 -13.36
C THR A 84 5.04 -7.92 -13.82
N LYS A 85 6.04 -8.32 -14.61
CA LYS A 85 6.93 -7.36 -15.27
C LYS A 85 6.18 -6.37 -16.15
N ALA A 86 5.10 -6.81 -16.82
CA ALA A 86 4.32 -5.94 -17.69
C ALA A 86 3.62 -4.86 -16.86
N ASP A 87 2.97 -5.26 -15.76
CA ASP A 87 2.30 -4.33 -14.85
C ASP A 87 3.29 -3.31 -14.26
N MET A 88 4.49 -3.76 -13.86
CA MET A 88 5.52 -2.86 -13.34
C MET A 88 5.98 -1.85 -14.40
N LEU A 89 6.17 -2.27 -15.65
CA LEU A 89 6.60 -1.38 -16.73
C LEU A 89 5.49 -0.42 -17.16
N GLU A 90 4.23 -0.83 -17.12
CA GLU A 90 3.09 0.05 -17.35
C GLU A 90 3.00 1.10 -16.25
N TRP A 91 3.00 0.68 -14.99
CA TRP A 91 3.01 1.58 -13.84
C TRP A 91 4.13 2.60 -13.93
N MET A 92 5.38 2.18 -14.17
CA MET A 92 6.53 3.08 -14.32
C MET A 92 6.38 4.10 -15.48
N ARG A 93 5.63 3.79 -16.54
CA ARG A 93 5.40 4.73 -17.66
C ARG A 93 4.35 5.78 -17.32
N GLU A 94 3.42 5.45 -16.44
CA GLU A 94 2.34 6.35 -16.03
C GLU A 94 2.79 7.30 -14.90
N GLN A 95 3.88 6.99 -14.19
CA GLN A 95 4.40 7.85 -13.13
C GLN A 95 5.12 9.09 -13.67
N ASN A 96 4.90 10.24 -13.03
CA ASN A 96 5.62 11.48 -13.29
C ASN A 96 6.82 11.62 -12.34
N ALA A 97 8.05 11.58 -12.87
CA ALA A 97 9.30 11.69 -12.10
C ALA A 97 9.38 12.91 -11.18
N GLU A 98 8.70 14.00 -11.50
CA GLU A 98 8.69 15.20 -10.66
C GLU A 98 7.82 15.02 -9.40
N ASP A 99 6.84 14.11 -9.43
CA ASP A 99 5.88 13.90 -8.35
C ASP A 99 6.29 12.75 -7.40
N TRP A 100 7.15 11.81 -7.84
CA TRP A 100 7.53 10.64 -7.03
C TRP A 100 8.98 10.60 -6.56
N ALA A 101 9.83 11.53 -7.02
CA ALA A 101 11.23 11.54 -6.62
C ALA A 101 11.39 11.92 -5.14
N ASP A 102 12.30 11.22 -4.45
CA ASP A 102 12.67 11.60 -3.10
C ASP A 102 13.30 13.00 -3.09
N GLU A 103 13.03 13.83 -2.08
CA GLU A 103 13.67 15.15 -1.94
C GLU A 103 15.20 15.00 -1.84
N ASN A 104 15.67 13.93 -1.20
CA ASN A 104 17.06 13.52 -1.20
C ASN A 104 17.17 11.99 -1.20
N TYR A 105 18.09 11.47 -2.01
CA TYR A 105 18.39 10.06 -2.09
C TYR A 105 19.90 9.81 -2.08
N THR A 106 20.34 8.89 -1.22
CA THR A 106 21.75 8.48 -1.13
C THR A 106 21.87 6.96 -1.19
N ALA A 107 22.71 6.45 -2.09
CA ALA A 107 23.18 5.07 -2.07
C ALA A 107 24.50 4.99 -1.29
N HIS A 108 24.47 4.40 -0.11
CA HIS A 108 25.62 4.37 0.81
C HIS A 108 26.59 3.24 0.48
N GLU A 109 26.05 2.03 0.30
CA GLU A 109 26.85 0.83 0.10
C GLU A 109 26.11 -0.15 -0.81
N VAL A 110 26.86 -0.80 -1.68
CA VAL A 110 26.37 -1.92 -2.50
C VAL A 110 27.36 -3.07 -2.37
N VAL A 111 26.88 -4.21 -1.88
CA VAL A 111 27.68 -5.44 -1.74
C VAL A 111 27.00 -6.58 -2.49
N GLY A 112 27.79 -7.40 -3.17
CA GLY A 112 27.25 -8.50 -3.99
C GLY A 112 28.06 -9.78 -3.84
N SER A 113 27.37 -10.91 -3.97
CA SER A 113 27.97 -12.24 -4.06
C SER A 113 27.15 -13.12 -4.99
N GLY A 114 27.79 -13.67 -6.02
CA GLY A 114 27.09 -14.46 -7.04
C GLY A 114 26.01 -13.64 -7.76
N ASP A 115 24.79 -14.14 -7.76
CA ASP A 115 23.61 -13.55 -8.37
C ASP A 115 22.81 -12.62 -7.42
N VAL A 116 23.32 -12.35 -6.22
CA VAL A 116 22.63 -11.56 -5.19
C VAL A 116 23.40 -10.29 -4.88
N ILE A 117 22.69 -9.16 -4.85
CA ILE A 117 23.20 -7.85 -4.47
C ILE A 117 22.35 -7.29 -3.32
N TYR A 118 23.00 -6.67 -2.35
CA TYR A 118 22.39 -5.86 -1.31
C TYR A 118 22.80 -4.40 -1.51
N ALA A 119 21.85 -3.49 -1.46
CA ALA A 119 22.08 -2.05 -1.50
C ALA A 119 21.51 -1.42 -0.23
N TRP A 120 22.33 -0.62 0.45
CA TRP A 120 21.89 0.24 1.54
C TRP A 120 21.67 1.66 1.00
N THR A 121 20.45 2.14 1.13
CA THR A 121 20.02 3.43 0.61
C THR A 121 19.35 4.24 1.72
N GLN A 122 19.28 5.55 1.52
CA GLN A 122 18.60 6.50 2.39
C GLN A 122 17.76 7.42 1.52
N ALA A 123 16.53 7.66 1.95
CA ALA A 123 15.60 8.59 1.32
C ALA A 123 15.07 9.58 2.36
N VAL A 124 14.98 10.86 1.98
CA VAL A 124 14.37 11.91 2.80
C VAL A 124 13.22 12.52 2.02
N ASN A 125 12.07 12.66 2.68
CA ASN A 125 10.86 13.28 2.13
C ASN A 125 10.13 14.08 3.20
N THR A 126 9.29 15.02 2.79
CA THR A 126 8.33 15.69 3.68
C THR A 126 7.00 14.93 3.68
N ASP A 127 6.50 14.58 4.86
CA ASP A 127 5.13 14.08 5.02
C ASP A 127 4.13 15.21 4.80
N GLU A 128 3.28 15.11 3.78
CA GLU A 128 2.36 16.19 3.39
C GLU A 128 1.32 16.53 4.46
N THR A 129 0.99 15.57 5.33
CA THR A 129 -0.04 15.74 6.36
C THR A 129 0.49 16.51 7.56
N SER A 130 1.65 16.11 8.09
CA SER A 130 2.28 16.71 9.28
C SER A 130 3.26 17.84 8.95
N GLY A 131 3.75 17.91 7.71
CA GLY A 131 4.86 18.77 7.30
C GLY A 131 6.21 18.35 7.88
N ALA A 132 6.31 17.16 8.49
CA ALA A 132 7.54 16.67 9.08
C ALA A 132 8.49 16.12 7.99
N SER A 133 9.78 16.40 8.14
CA SER A 133 10.81 15.72 7.34
C SER A 133 11.02 14.31 7.90
N VAL A 134 10.97 13.32 7.02
CA VAL A 134 11.07 11.89 7.32
C VAL A 134 12.30 11.33 6.61
N ASP A 135 13.23 10.80 7.38
CA ASP A 135 14.46 10.17 6.91
C ASP A 135 14.39 8.66 7.15
N VAL A 136 14.59 7.86 6.10
CA VAL A 136 14.45 6.41 6.15
C VAL A 136 15.60 5.70 5.47
N HIS A 137 16.27 4.81 6.20
CA HIS A 137 17.20 3.86 5.61
C HIS A 137 16.48 2.58 5.15
N THR A 138 16.91 2.06 4.00
CA THR A 138 16.42 0.80 3.41
C THR A 138 17.59 -0.07 2.98
N VAL A 139 17.50 -1.36 3.28
CA VAL A 139 18.36 -2.40 2.69
C VAL A 139 17.53 -3.19 1.69
N SER A 140 17.90 -3.09 0.41
CA SER A 140 17.27 -3.80 -0.69
C SER A 140 18.12 -5.00 -1.12
N ARG A 141 17.51 -6.18 -1.21
CA ARG A 141 18.10 -7.39 -1.78
C ARG A 141 17.57 -7.59 -3.20
N PHE A 142 18.47 -7.62 -4.16
CA PHE A 142 18.20 -7.98 -5.55
C PHE A 142 18.76 -9.37 -5.84
N GLN A 143 18.00 -10.19 -6.57
CA GLN A 143 18.51 -11.41 -7.19
C GLN A 143 18.42 -11.28 -8.71
N PHE A 144 19.49 -11.67 -9.40
CA PHE A 144 19.61 -11.59 -10.85
C PHE A 144 19.58 -12.98 -11.49
N ASN A 145 19.09 -13.09 -12.71
CA ASN A 145 19.31 -14.27 -13.55
C ASN A 145 20.62 -14.16 -14.34
N THR A 146 20.95 -15.19 -15.12
CA THR A 146 22.16 -15.24 -15.97
C THR A 146 22.18 -14.17 -17.06
N ASP A 147 21.02 -13.62 -17.43
CA ASP A 147 20.89 -12.54 -18.42
C ASP A 147 21.03 -11.15 -17.78
N GLY A 148 21.35 -11.07 -16.47
CA GLY A 148 21.53 -9.83 -15.73
C GLY A 148 20.22 -9.12 -15.38
N GLN A 149 19.08 -9.82 -15.41
CA GLN A 149 17.77 -9.26 -15.08
C GLN A 149 17.39 -9.57 -13.63
N VAL A 150 16.75 -8.60 -12.96
CA VAL A 150 16.21 -8.82 -11.60
C VAL A 150 15.05 -9.82 -11.65
N VAL A 151 15.17 -10.90 -10.89
CA VAL A 151 14.15 -11.96 -10.74
C VAL A 151 13.53 -12.01 -9.34
N ALA A 152 14.14 -11.34 -8.35
CA ALA A 152 13.52 -11.12 -7.05
C ALA A 152 14.01 -9.81 -6.42
N LEU A 153 13.11 -9.14 -5.71
CA LEU A 153 13.36 -7.95 -4.90
C LEU A 153 12.76 -8.15 -3.51
N ALA A 154 13.51 -7.81 -2.47
CA ALA A 154 13.00 -7.71 -1.10
C ALA A 154 13.61 -6.51 -0.39
N ASN A 155 12.83 -5.83 0.45
CA ASN A 155 13.28 -4.66 1.19
C ASN A 155 13.08 -4.86 2.69
N ILE A 156 14.03 -4.36 3.48
CA ILE A 156 13.89 -4.15 4.92
C ILE A 156 14.21 -2.68 5.17
N ASN A 157 13.36 -1.97 5.91
CA ASN A 157 13.50 -0.55 6.16
C ASN A 157 13.07 -0.18 7.57
N GLU A 158 13.21 1.10 7.90
CA GLU A 158 12.91 1.66 9.22
C GLU A 158 11.46 2.16 9.32
N SER A 159 10.48 1.48 8.71
CA SER A 159 9.07 1.97 8.64
C SER A 159 8.47 2.37 9.98
N ARG A 160 8.84 1.70 11.09
CA ARG A 160 8.38 2.12 12.42
C ARG A 160 8.92 3.51 12.79
N PHE A 161 10.21 3.74 12.57
CA PHE A 161 10.86 5.00 12.88
C PHE A 161 10.32 6.12 11.97
N ALA A 162 10.02 5.81 10.71
CA ALA A 162 9.33 6.73 9.80
C ALA A 162 7.99 7.22 10.37
N LEU A 163 7.16 6.30 10.88
CA LEU A 163 5.88 6.66 11.52
C LEU A 163 6.08 7.53 12.77
N GLU A 164 7.08 7.22 13.60
CA GLU A 164 7.39 8.01 14.78
C GLU A 164 7.85 9.43 14.41
N GLN A 165 8.60 9.61 13.31
CA GLN A 165 8.99 10.92 12.77
C GLN A 165 7.78 11.75 12.28
N MET A 166 6.76 11.09 11.72
CA MET A 166 5.49 11.71 11.31
C MET A 166 4.58 12.08 12.52
N GLY A 167 5.02 11.79 13.75
CA GLY A 167 4.29 12.12 14.98
C GLY A 167 3.40 11.01 15.55
N TYR A 168 3.43 9.81 14.98
CA TYR A 168 2.68 8.68 15.53
C TYR A 168 3.36 8.09 16.77
N THR A 169 2.57 7.72 17.78
CA THR A 169 3.04 6.92 18.93
C THR A 169 2.74 5.45 18.69
N ILE A 170 3.77 4.63 18.49
CA ILE A 170 3.63 3.19 18.24
C ILE A 170 3.71 2.41 19.56
N THR A 171 2.57 1.89 20.02
CA THR A 171 2.47 0.97 21.16
C THR A 171 2.16 -0.45 20.69
N ARG A 172 2.43 -1.45 21.55
CA ARG A 172 2.24 -2.88 21.26
C ARG A 172 0.99 -3.42 21.95
#